data_AF-A0A416SDA3-F1
#
_entry.id   AF-A0A416SDA3-F1
#
_cell.length_a   1.000
_cell.length_b   1.000
_cell.length_c   1.000
_cell.angle_alpha   90.00
_cell.angle_beta   90.00
_cell.angle_gamma   90.00
#
_symmetry.space_group_name_H-M   'P 1'
#
loop_
_entity.id
_entity.type
_entity.pdbx_description
1 polymer ?
#
loop_
_entity_poly.entity_id
_entity_poly.type
_entity_poly.pdbx_seq_one_letter_code
_entity_poly.pdbx_strand_id
1 'polypeptide(L)'
;MQRLRKERTEEALWDCVTAYQDFEFHTYSGLPYSYHMKYGRSGTYTKELWINRREKSKSLVWSSVRSAYQKVLELQQESERPVVERPKALGDIRGITYIYGIFYEFALLEMPEKAKEKIALQTAGQKSPEK
;
A
#
# COMPACT_ATOMS: atom_id res chain seq x y z
N MET A 1 -13.45 -1.18 3.17
CA MET A 1 -12.64 -1.75 4.28
C MET A 1 -13.32 -2.89 5.06
N GLN A 2 -14.57 -2.79 5.52
CA GLN A 2 -15.21 -3.87 6.31
C GLN A 2 -15.25 -5.23 5.58
N ARG A 3 -15.61 -5.22 4.29
CA ARG A 3 -15.66 -6.41 3.43
C ARG A 3 -14.30 -7.11 3.35
N LEU A 4 -13.22 -6.34 3.12
CA LEU A 4 -11.85 -6.86 3.06
C LEU A 4 -11.45 -7.58 4.35
N ARG A 5 -11.77 -7.01 5.52
CA ARG A 5 -11.46 -7.65 6.81
C ARG A 5 -12.25 -8.94 7.06
N LYS A 6 -13.50 -8.98 6.61
CA LYS A 6 -14.42 -10.11 6.82
C LYS A 6 -14.16 -11.25 5.85
N GLU A 7 -14.12 -10.94 4.55
CA GLU A 7 -14.01 -11.96 3.49
C GLU A 7 -12.56 -12.36 3.23
N ARG A 8 -11.61 -11.43 3.43
CA ARG A 8 -10.18 -11.65 3.19
C ARG A 8 -9.85 -12.18 1.79
N THR A 9 -10.70 -11.91 0.80
CA THR A 9 -10.53 -12.35 -0.59
C THR A 9 -9.79 -11.32 -1.45
N GLU A 10 -9.26 -11.78 -2.59
CA GLU A 10 -8.62 -10.89 -3.57
C GLU A 10 -9.62 -9.93 -4.21
N GLU A 11 -10.88 -10.34 -4.36
CA GLU A 11 -11.97 -9.50 -4.87
C GLU A 11 -12.28 -8.36 -3.90
N ALA A 12 -12.36 -8.65 -2.60
CA ALA A 12 -12.56 -7.62 -1.59
C ALA A 12 -11.37 -6.66 -1.50
N LEU A 13 -10.15 -7.14 -1.75
CA LEU A 13 -8.97 -6.29 -1.87
C LEU A 13 -9.06 -5.42 -3.12
N TRP A 14 -9.41 -6.00 -4.27
CA TRP A 14 -9.58 -5.29 -5.52
C TRP A 14 -10.56 -4.13 -5.37
N ASP A 15 -11.72 -4.36 -4.77
CA ASP A 15 -12.71 -3.31 -4.49
C ASP A 15 -12.11 -2.14 -3.69
N CYS A 16 -11.32 -2.44 -2.65
CA CYS A 16 -10.69 -1.40 -1.84
C CYS A 16 -9.62 -0.65 -2.64
N VAL A 17 -8.78 -1.35 -3.40
CA VAL A 17 -7.75 -0.70 -4.23
C VAL A 17 -8.40 0.16 -5.32
N THR A 18 -9.51 -0.26 -5.91
CA THR A 18 -10.24 0.57 -6.88
C THR A 18 -10.90 1.79 -6.21
N ALA A 19 -11.44 1.65 -5.00
CA ALA A 19 -12.12 2.73 -4.30
C ALA A 19 -11.19 3.82 -3.73
N TYR A 20 -9.94 3.48 -3.42
CA TYR A 20 -8.95 4.39 -2.83
C TYR A 20 -7.93 4.91 -3.85
N GLN A 21 -8.32 5.01 -5.12
CA GLN A 21 -7.53 5.77 -6.10
C GLN A 21 -7.41 7.23 -5.67
N ASP A 22 -6.28 7.86 -6.00
CA ASP A 22 -5.93 9.24 -5.69
C ASP A 22 -5.86 9.60 -4.18
N PHE A 23 -6.12 8.64 -3.29
CA PHE A 23 -5.84 8.78 -1.86
C PHE A 23 -4.33 8.91 -1.60
N GLU A 24 -3.96 9.74 -0.62
CA GLU A 24 -2.56 9.92 -0.23
C GLU A 24 -2.11 8.80 0.70
N PHE A 25 -1.26 7.92 0.18
CA PHE A 25 -0.58 6.88 0.93
C PHE A 25 0.85 7.29 1.27
N HIS A 26 1.42 6.62 2.26
CA HIS A 26 2.80 6.83 2.69
C HIS A 26 3.61 5.55 2.55
N THR A 27 4.79 5.64 1.96
CA THR A 27 5.71 4.50 1.95
C THR A 27 6.23 4.23 3.37
N TYR A 28 6.89 3.08 3.56
CA TYR A 28 7.58 2.76 4.82
C TYR A 28 8.55 3.85 5.31
N SER A 29 9.10 4.66 4.40
CA SER A 29 9.99 5.77 4.73
C SER A 29 9.27 7.12 4.86
N GLY A 30 7.94 7.14 4.97
CA GLY A 30 7.13 8.34 5.11
C GLY A 30 6.98 9.17 3.83
N LEU A 31 7.29 8.63 2.65
CA LEU A 31 7.18 9.39 1.42
C LEU A 31 5.73 9.34 0.90
N PRO A 32 5.06 10.49 0.70
CA PRO A 32 3.70 10.50 0.17
C PRO A 32 3.69 10.08 -1.30
N TYR A 33 2.60 9.43 -1.70
CA TYR A 33 2.26 9.10 -3.08
C TYR A 33 0.76 8.80 -3.19
N SER A 34 0.22 8.88 -4.39
CA SER A 34 -1.08 8.30 -4.71
C SER A 34 -0.95 7.38 -5.93
N TYR A 35 -2.06 6.76 -6.34
CA TYR A 35 -2.12 6.03 -7.59
C TYR A 35 -3.46 6.19 -8.28
N HIS A 36 -3.46 5.96 -9.58
CA HIS A 36 -4.67 5.86 -10.39
C HIS A 36 -4.60 4.63 -11.29
N MET A 37 -5.77 4.16 -11.76
CA MET A 37 -5.90 3.11 -12.76
C MET A 37 -6.50 3.70 -14.02
N LYS A 38 -6.19 3.10 -15.17
CA LYS A 38 -6.76 3.50 -16.46
C LYS A 38 -7.90 2.55 -16.82
N TYR A 39 -8.83 3.01 -17.65
CA TYR A 39 -9.79 2.11 -18.29
C TYR A 39 -9.16 1.44 -19.50
N GLY A 40 -9.31 0.11 -19.58
CA GLY A 40 -8.99 -0.66 -20.76
C GLY A 40 -10.06 -0.53 -21.84
N ARG A 41 -9.80 -1.08 -23.03
CA ARG A 41 -10.76 -1.10 -24.15
C ARG A 41 -12.06 -1.85 -23.83
N SER A 42 -12.04 -2.71 -22.82
CA SER A 42 -13.20 -3.47 -22.32
C SER A 42 -14.15 -2.64 -21.44
N GLY A 43 -13.85 -1.37 -21.16
CA GLY A 43 -14.65 -0.57 -20.22
C GLY A 43 -14.44 -0.95 -18.75
N THR A 44 -13.41 -1.73 -18.45
CA THR A 44 -13.01 -2.11 -17.08
C THR A 44 -11.64 -1.54 -16.73
N TYR A 45 -11.37 -1.35 -15.44
CA TYR A 45 -10.05 -0.90 -14.99
C TYR A 45 -8.94 -1.86 -15.41
N THR A 46 -7.83 -1.31 -15.88
CA THR A 46 -6.59 -2.05 -16.07
C THR A 46 -6.11 -2.58 -14.73
N LYS A 47 -5.63 -3.82 -14.71
CA LYS A 47 -5.01 -4.45 -13.54
C LYS A 47 -3.59 -3.90 -13.25
N GLU A 48 -3.45 -2.59 -13.32
CA GLU A 48 -2.19 -1.85 -13.18
C GLU A 48 -2.45 -0.51 -12.48
N LEU A 49 -1.72 -0.27 -11.39
CA LEU A 49 -1.78 0.95 -10.59
C LEU A 49 -0.61 1.86 -11.01
N TRP A 50 -0.92 3.06 -11.46
CA TRP A 50 0.07 4.06 -11.87
C TRP A 50 0.40 4.95 -10.68
N ILE A 51 1.61 4.82 -10.13
CA ILE A 51 2.06 5.57 -8.97
C ILE A 51 2.38 7.02 -9.34
N ASN A 52 1.62 7.93 -8.77
CA ASN A 52 1.79 9.36 -8.88
C ASN A 52 2.73 9.84 -7.76
N ARG A 53 4.01 10.02 -8.10
CA ARG A 53 5.02 10.52 -7.15
C ARG A 53 6.13 11.35 -7.79
N ARG A 54 6.49 11.10 -9.05
CA ARG A 54 7.61 11.74 -9.77
C ARG A 54 7.30 11.81 -11.27
N GLU A 55 8.02 12.64 -12.02
CA GLU A 55 7.90 12.76 -13.49
C GLU A 55 7.98 11.40 -14.23
N LYS A 56 8.78 10.46 -13.71
CA LYS A 56 8.81 9.06 -14.19
C LYS A 56 7.94 8.18 -13.28
N SER A 57 6.64 8.18 -13.56
CA SER A 57 5.66 7.35 -12.86
C SER A 57 6.05 5.87 -12.96
N LYS A 58 6.01 5.15 -11.83
CA LYS A 58 6.19 3.69 -11.81
C LYS A 58 4.81 3.05 -11.81
N SER A 59 4.63 1.94 -12.52
CA SER A 59 3.42 1.14 -12.40
C SER A 59 3.63 -0.07 -11.50
N LEU A 60 2.56 -0.48 -10.83
CA LEU A 60 2.45 -1.73 -10.08
C LEU A 60 1.40 -2.59 -10.76
N VAL A 61 1.81 -3.78 -11.21
CA VAL A 61 0.87 -4.75 -11.75
C VAL A 61 0.11 -5.43 -10.62
N TRP A 62 -1.16 -5.74 -10.85
CA TRP A 62 -2.04 -6.39 -9.87
C TRP A 62 -1.47 -7.71 -9.34
N SER A 63 -0.75 -8.47 -10.17
CA SER A 63 -0.10 -9.70 -9.73
C SER A 63 0.90 -9.47 -8.59
N SER A 64 1.64 -8.36 -8.60
CA SER A 64 2.54 -7.99 -7.49
C SER A 64 1.76 -7.68 -6.21
N VAL A 65 0.61 -7.00 -6.32
CA VAL A 65 -0.27 -6.72 -5.18
C VAL A 65 -0.83 -8.03 -4.60
N ARG A 66 -1.31 -8.94 -5.46
CA ARG A 66 -1.78 -10.27 -5.06
C ARG A 66 -0.71 -11.09 -4.35
N SER A 67 0.50 -11.16 -4.91
CA SER A 67 1.61 -11.91 -4.30
C SER A 67 1.95 -11.38 -2.90
N ALA A 68 1.96 -10.06 -2.72
CA ALA A 68 2.18 -9.47 -1.41
C ALA A 68 1.00 -9.77 -0.47
N TYR A 69 -0.23 -9.72 -0.96
CA TYR A 69 -1.43 -9.99 -0.16
C TYR A 69 -1.46 -11.44 0.34
N GLN A 70 -1.09 -12.41 -0.50
CA GLN A 70 -0.95 -13.81 -0.09
C GLN A 70 0.05 -13.96 1.07
N LYS A 71 1.17 -13.23 1.05
CA LYS A 71 2.12 -13.21 2.18
C LYS A 71 1.54 -12.59 3.44
N VAL A 72 0.72 -11.54 3.32
CA VAL A 72 0.01 -11.00 4.48
C VAL A 72 -1.01 -11.99 5.03
N LEU A 73 -1.77 -12.69 4.18
CA LEU A 73 -2.72 -13.72 4.61
C LEU A 73 -2.05 -14.89 5.34
N GLU A 74 -0.87 -15.32 4.88
CA GLU A 74 -0.07 -16.33 5.59
C GLU A 74 0.30 -15.84 7.00
N LEU A 75 0.83 -14.63 7.13
CA LEU A 75 1.16 -14.03 8.43
C LEU A 75 -0.06 -13.79 9.31
N GLN A 76 -1.23 -13.55 8.70
CA GLN A 76 -2.49 -13.34 9.41
C GLN A 76 -3.08 -14.59 10.06
N GLN A 77 -2.51 -15.77 9.80
CA GLN A 77 -2.84 -16.99 10.52
C GLN A 77 -2.37 -16.94 11.98
N GLU A 78 -1.30 -16.19 12.26
CA GLU A 78 -0.72 -16.05 13.60
C GLU A 78 -1.24 -14.80 14.34
N SER A 79 -1.47 -13.70 13.62
CA SER A 79 -1.96 -12.44 14.19
C SER A 79 -2.84 -11.70 13.19
N GLU A 80 -4.00 -11.19 13.61
CA GLU A 80 -4.90 -10.45 12.69
C GLU A 80 -4.21 -9.27 11.99
N ARG A 81 -3.25 -8.62 12.65
CA ARG A 81 -2.41 -7.60 12.05
C ARG A 81 -0.94 -7.87 12.37
N PRO A 82 -0.25 -8.64 11.51
CA PRO A 82 1.15 -8.95 11.73
C PRO A 82 1.98 -7.66 11.67
N VAL A 83 2.94 -7.54 12.58
CA VAL A 83 3.97 -6.49 12.50
C VAL A 83 4.98 -6.91 11.44
N VAL A 84 5.14 -6.09 10.41
CA VAL A 84 6.06 -6.38 9.32
C VAL A 84 7.20 -5.39 9.35
N GLU A 85 8.38 -5.85 9.82
CA GLU A 85 9.56 -5.02 10.09
C GLU A 85 10.04 -4.16 8.91
N ARG A 86 9.82 -4.61 7.67
CA ARG A 86 10.17 -3.85 6.45
C ARG A 86 9.42 -4.39 5.23
N PRO A 87 9.23 -3.60 4.16
CA PRO A 87 8.54 -4.05 2.95
C PRO A 87 9.09 -5.35 2.36
N LYS A 88 10.42 -5.52 2.32
CA LYS A 88 11.06 -6.73 1.79
C LYS A 88 10.79 -8.01 2.60
N ALA A 89 10.25 -7.91 3.81
CA ALA A 89 9.82 -9.07 4.58
C ALA A 89 8.58 -9.75 3.98
N LEU A 90 7.81 -9.03 3.14
CA LEU A 90 6.71 -9.59 2.34
C LEU A 90 7.20 -10.27 1.06
N GLY A 91 8.51 -10.31 0.83
CA GLY A 91 9.15 -10.91 -0.35
C GLY A 91 9.81 -9.90 -1.28
N ASP A 92 10.58 -10.43 -2.23
CA ASP A 92 11.24 -9.63 -3.28
C ASP A 92 10.27 -9.33 -4.42
N ILE A 93 9.33 -8.41 -4.14
CA ILE A 93 8.26 -8.03 -5.04
C ILE A 93 8.54 -6.64 -5.61
N ARG A 94 8.41 -6.49 -6.93
CA ARG A 94 8.58 -5.19 -7.58
C ARG A 94 7.57 -4.19 -7.02
N GLY A 95 8.08 -3.07 -6.52
CA GLY A 95 7.25 -2.01 -5.98
C GLY A 95 6.64 -2.28 -4.61
N ILE A 96 7.16 -3.29 -3.88
CA ILE A 96 6.68 -3.67 -2.55
C ILE A 96 6.65 -2.50 -1.55
N THR A 97 7.53 -1.51 -1.70
CA THR A 97 7.53 -0.30 -0.85
C THR A 97 6.21 0.49 -0.92
N TYR A 98 5.55 0.51 -2.08
CA TYR A 98 4.25 1.16 -2.26
C TYR A 98 3.11 0.22 -1.84
N ILE A 99 3.21 -1.07 -2.16
CA ILE A 99 2.18 -2.04 -1.75
C ILE A 99 2.08 -2.11 -0.22
N TYR A 100 3.22 -2.05 0.47
CA TYR A 100 3.29 -2.01 1.92
C TYR A 100 2.52 -0.81 2.50
N GLY A 101 2.66 0.38 1.92
CA GLY A 101 1.93 1.58 2.35
C GLY A 101 0.41 1.42 2.19
N ILE A 102 -0.03 0.81 1.08
CA ILE A 102 -1.45 0.49 0.86
C ILE A 102 -1.95 -0.49 1.92
N PHE A 103 -1.20 -1.56 2.21
CA PHE A 103 -1.62 -2.57 3.18
C PHE A 103 -1.63 -2.07 4.61
N TYR A 104 -0.71 -1.17 4.97
CA TYR A 104 -0.73 -0.48 6.25
C TYR A 104 -2.00 0.37 6.39
N GLU A 105 -2.31 1.21 5.40
CA GLU A 105 -3.53 2.04 5.40
C GLU A 105 -4.80 1.18 5.43
N PHE A 106 -4.76 0.04 4.76
CA PHE A 106 -5.85 -0.92 4.76
C PHE A 106 -5.95 -1.72 6.07
N ALA A 107 -5.05 -1.48 7.02
CA ALA A 107 -4.94 -2.14 8.31
C ALA A 107 -4.84 -3.67 8.18
N LEU A 108 -4.15 -4.13 7.12
CA LEU A 108 -3.84 -5.54 6.89
C LEU A 108 -2.56 -5.95 7.64
N LEU A 109 -1.70 -4.99 7.95
CA LEU A 109 -0.47 -5.17 8.71
C LEU A 109 -0.23 -3.94 9.58
N GLU A 110 0.67 -4.08 10.55
CA GLU A 110 1.18 -2.97 11.36
C GLU A 110 2.64 -2.66 11.02
N MET A 111 2.99 -1.38 11.10
CA MET A 111 4.38 -0.93 11.06
C MET A 111 5.03 -1.08 12.45
N PRO A 112 6.33 -1.40 12.53
CA PRO A 112 7.03 -1.37 13.81
C PRO A 112 7.07 0.06 14.36
N GLU A 113 6.95 0.21 15.68
CA GLU A 113 6.87 1.53 16.35
C GLU A 113 8.04 2.45 15.99
N LYS A 114 9.26 1.90 15.92
CA LYS A 114 10.45 2.66 15.49
C LYS A 114 10.30 3.30 14.10
N ALA A 115 9.59 2.65 13.20
CA ALA A 115 9.33 3.21 11.87
C ALA A 115 8.26 4.30 11.93
N LYS A 116 7.20 4.11 12.74
CA LYS A 116 6.17 5.12 12.97
C LYS A 116 6.77 6.40 13.58
N GLU A 117 7.61 6.26 14.60
CA GLU A 117 8.34 7.37 15.22
C GLU A 117 9.21 8.12 14.21
N LYS A 118 9.96 7.40 13.37
CA LYS A 118 10.80 8.01 12.34
C LYS A 118 9.97 8.82 11.33
N ILE A 119 8.82 8.30 10.91
CA ILE A 119 7.91 9.02 10.02
C ILE A 119 7.38 10.27 10.72
N ALA A 120 6.91 10.15 11.97
CA ALA A 120 6.39 11.27 12.73
C ALA A 120 7.43 12.40 12.89
N LEU A 121 8.69 12.07 13.18
CA LEU A 121 9.79 13.04 13.25
C LEU A 121 10.06 13.72 11.91
N GLN A 122 10.00 12.98 10.80
CA GLN A 122 10.20 13.53 9.46
C GLN A 122 9.06 14.45 9.03
N THR A 123 7.81 14.07 9.32
CA THR A 123 6.63 14.89 9.03
C THR A 123 6.58 16.14 9.91
N ALA A 124 7.04 16.07 11.17
CA ALA A 124 7.15 17.23 12.06
C ALA A 124 8.25 18.20 11.60
N GLY A 125 9.39 17.70 11.13
CA GLY A 125 10.49 18.52 10.62
C GLY A 125 10.21 19.21 9.27
N GLN A 126 9.22 18.75 8.51
CA GLN A 126 8.77 19.41 7.27
C GLN A 126 7.76 20.55 7.53
N LYS A 127 7.22 20.68 8.74
CA LYS A 127 6.33 21.78 9.14
C LYS A 127 7.10 22.87 9.90
N SER A 128 7.83 23.76 9.18
CA SER A 128 7.93 25.24 9.40
C SER A 128 9.30 25.86 9.02
N PRO A 129 9.38 27.15 8.63
CA PRO A 129 8.30 28.06 8.21
C PRO A 129 8.47 28.58 6.77
N GLU A 130 7.33 28.88 6.14
CA GLU A 130 7.26 29.85 5.05
C GLU A 130 7.90 31.17 5.51
N LYS A 131 8.78 31.71 4.65
CA LYS A 131 9.31 33.06 4.75
C LYS A 131 8.60 33.93 3.73
#